data_AF-A0A9W4WRM5-F1
#
_entry.id   AF-A0A9W4WRM5-F1
#
_cell.length_a   1.000
_cell.length_b   1.000
_cell.length_c   1.000
_cell.angle_alpha   90.00
_cell.angle_beta   90.00
_cell.angle_gamma   90.00
#
_symmetry.space_group_name_H-M   'P 1'
#
loop_
_entity.id
_entity.type
_entity.pdbx_description
1 polymer ?
#
loop_
_entity_poly.entity_id
_entity_poly.type
_entity_poly.pdbx_seq_one_letter_code
_entity_poly.pdbx_strand_id
1 'polypeptide(L)'
;MVNFDNYFYHIQLQNQFHTWGVVNLRRLHPNISCIRCYPPFETTEKFNRFWTWFTTEYPSAIAYTRNSQRYFRRLINLENPQHIWKTIAFLIFSIRFDSEPKPYDELRQDLYS
;
A
#
# COMPACT_ATOMS: atom_id res chain seq x y z
N MET A 1 4.20 13.46 10.59
CA MET A 1 3.54 13.30 9.28
C MET A 1 4.41 12.38 8.44
N VAL A 2 3.85 11.32 7.86
CA VAL A 2 4.60 10.41 6.98
C VAL A 2 4.81 11.14 5.65
N ASN A 3 6.06 11.38 5.25
CA ASN A 3 6.37 12.03 3.97
C ASN A 3 6.21 11.01 2.83
N PHE A 4 5.30 11.28 1.89
CA PHE A 4 5.04 10.43 0.73
C PHE A 4 5.92 10.75 -0.49
N ASP A 5 6.76 11.80 -0.45
CA ASP A 5 7.64 12.18 -1.56
C ASP A 5 8.57 11.02 -1.94
N ASN A 6 9.19 10.39 -0.93
CA ASN A 6 10.07 9.25 -1.17
C ASN A 6 9.30 8.05 -1.74
N TYR A 7 8.06 7.84 -1.29
CA TYR A 7 7.20 6.78 -1.82
C TYR A 7 6.90 7.00 -3.31
N PHE A 8 6.49 8.21 -3.71
CA PHE A 8 6.20 8.53 -5.10
C PHE A 8 7.44 8.54 -5.99
N TYR A 9 8.58 9.00 -5.46
CA TYR A 9 9.86 8.90 -6.14
C TYR A 9 10.20 7.45 -6.51
N HIS A 10 10.13 6.53 -5.54
CA HIS A 10 10.37 5.10 -5.78
C HIS A 10 9.35 4.47 -6.72
N ILE A 11 8.11 4.98 -6.78
CA ILE A 11 7.11 4.55 -7.77
C ILE A 11 7.50 4.97 -9.17
N GLN A 12 7.87 6.23 -9.36
CA GLN A 12 8.24 6.77 -10.67
C GLN A 12 9.46 6.03 -11.23
N LEU A 13 10.50 5.87 -10.40
CA LEU A 13 11.70 5.13 -10.78
C LEU A 13 11.39 3.66 -11.10
N GLN A 14 10.55 3.01 -10.30
CA GLN A 14 10.11 1.64 -10.57
C GLN A 14 9.36 1.52 -11.91
N ASN A 15 8.51 2.48 -12.24
CA ASN A 15 7.79 2.50 -13.51
C ASN A 15 8.77 2.68 -14.69
N GLN A 16 9.77 3.56 -14.56
CA GLN A 16 10.82 3.76 -15.57
C GLN A 16 11.61 2.47 -15.82
N PHE A 17 12.00 1.76 -14.76
CA PHE A 17 12.68 0.48 -14.89
C PHE A 17 11.83 -0.58 -15.63
N HIS A 18 10.52 -0.59 -15.40
CA HIS A 18 9.63 -1.46 -16.17
C HIS A 18 9.59 -1.06 -17.65
N THR A 19 9.59 0.24 -17.96
CA THR A 19 9.63 0.74 -19.34
C THR A 19 10.94 0.38 -20.04
N TRP A 20 12.07 0.42 -19.34
CA TRP A 20 13.39 0.05 -19.87
C TRP A 20 13.61 -1.47 -19.95
N GLY A 21 12.65 -2.29 -19.51
CA GLY A 21 12.78 -3.75 -19.54
C GLY A 21 13.80 -4.29 -18.55
N VAL A 22 14.10 -3.56 -17.46
CA VAL A 22 15.03 -4.04 -16.43
C VAL A 22 14.48 -5.32 -15.79
N VAL A 23 15.30 -6.37 -15.80
CA VAL A 23 14.97 -7.67 -15.20
C VAL A 23 15.35 -7.70 -13.71
N ASN A 24 14.78 -8.64 -12.96
CA ASN A 24 15.11 -8.87 -11.54
C ASN A 24 14.88 -7.67 -10.60
N LEU A 25 13.94 -6.76 -10.95
CA LEU A 25 13.67 -5.56 -10.17
C LEU A 25 13.30 -5.81 -8.71
N ARG A 26 12.66 -6.94 -8.40
CA ARG A 26 12.38 -7.35 -7.00
C ARG A 26 13.63 -7.37 -6.13
N ARG A 27 14.79 -7.71 -6.71
CA ARG A 27 16.07 -7.82 -6.01
C ARG A 27 16.86 -6.52 -6.06
N LEU A 28 16.87 -5.83 -7.20
CA LEU A 28 17.69 -4.63 -7.42
C LEU A 28 17.07 -3.36 -6.84
N HIS A 29 15.74 -3.24 -6.89
CA HIS A 29 15.01 -2.07 -6.41
C HIS A 29 13.65 -2.52 -5.85
N PRO A 30 13.60 -3.04 -4.61
CA PRO A 30 12.38 -3.61 -4.06
C PRO A 30 11.33 -2.52 -3.77
N ASN A 31 10.39 -2.32 -4.69
CA ASN A 31 9.21 -1.51 -4.44
C ASN A 31 8.01 -2.40 -4.05
N ILE A 32 7.68 -2.42 -2.76
CA ILE A 32 6.65 -3.31 -2.20
C ILE A 32 5.22 -2.98 -2.67
N SER A 33 4.96 -1.79 -3.24
CA SER A 33 3.67 -1.41 -3.82
C SER A 33 3.54 -1.70 -5.31
N CYS A 34 4.60 -2.22 -5.95
CA CYS A 34 4.55 -2.52 -7.37
C CYS A 34 3.75 -3.80 -7.65
N ILE A 35 2.61 -3.66 -8.33
CA ILE A 35 1.69 -4.76 -8.69
C ILE A 35 2.36 -5.75 -9.67
N ARG A 36 3.13 -5.25 -10.64
CA ARG A 36 3.87 -6.10 -11.60
C ARG A 36 4.92 -6.94 -10.87
N CYS A 37 5.63 -6.33 -9.93
CA CYS A 37 6.59 -7.04 -9.12
C CYS A 37 5.91 -7.90 -8.06
N TYR A 38 4.78 -7.56 -7.48
CA TYR A 38 4.18 -8.32 -6.38
C TYR A 38 2.70 -8.60 -6.65
N PRO A 39 2.38 -9.41 -7.68
CA PRO A 39 1.01 -9.65 -8.06
C PRO A 39 0.25 -10.29 -6.90
N PRO A 40 -0.96 -9.80 -6.60
CA PRO A 40 -1.76 -10.27 -5.48
C PRO A 40 -2.06 -11.77 -5.59
N PHE A 41 -2.28 -12.39 -4.44
CA PHE A 41 -2.89 -13.71 -4.34
C PHE A 41 -4.41 -13.59 -4.44
N GLU A 42 -5.07 -14.74 -4.49
CA GLU A 42 -6.50 -14.84 -4.22
C GLU A 42 -6.84 -14.18 -2.88
N THR A 43 -7.90 -13.39 -2.88
CA THR A 43 -8.32 -12.61 -1.73
C THR A 43 -9.11 -13.44 -0.73
N THR A 44 -8.97 -13.13 0.55
CA THR A 44 -9.87 -13.64 1.60
C THR A 44 -11.01 -12.66 1.84
N GLU A 45 -12.13 -13.14 2.36
CA GLU A 45 -13.27 -12.27 2.72
C GLU A 45 -12.87 -11.12 3.66
N LYS A 46 -12.04 -11.42 4.68
CA LYS A 46 -11.52 -10.41 5.61
C LYS A 46 -10.72 -9.33 4.89
N PHE A 47 -9.87 -9.72 3.94
CA PHE A 47 -9.09 -8.77 3.16
C PHE A 47 -9.99 -7.93 2.23
N ASN A 48 -11.02 -8.53 1.62
CA ASN A 48 -11.97 -7.79 0.79
C ASN A 48 -12.71 -6.72 1.58
N ARG A 49 -13.21 -7.05 2.78
CA ARG A 49 -13.84 -6.07 3.68
C ARG A 49 -12.89 -4.92 4.05
N PHE A 50 -11.64 -5.26 4.38
CA PHE A 50 -10.59 -4.26 4.61
C PHE A 50 -10.37 -3.37 3.39
N TRP A 51 -10.22 -3.97 2.20
CA TRP A 51 -9.94 -3.23 0.98
C TRP A 51 -11.09 -2.29 0.62
N THR A 52 -12.33 -2.78 0.67
CA THR A 52 -13.52 -1.95 0.46
C THR A 52 -13.52 -0.74 1.38
N TRP A 53 -13.40 -0.95 2.69
CA TRP A 53 -13.33 0.13 3.66
C TRP A 53 -12.16 1.09 3.37
N PHE A 54 -10.96 0.55 3.16
CA PHE A 54 -9.76 1.37 2.94
C PHE A 54 -9.88 2.25 1.71
N THR A 55 -10.42 1.73 0.59
CA THR A 55 -10.61 2.52 -0.63
C THR A 55 -11.75 3.53 -0.52
N THR A 56 -12.75 3.27 0.33
CA THR A 56 -13.80 4.26 0.62
C THR A 56 -13.23 5.44 1.39
N GLU A 57 -12.39 5.19 2.39
CA GLU A 57 -11.75 6.25 3.18
C GLU A 57 -10.60 6.93 2.41
N TYR A 58 -9.84 6.19 1.60
CA TYR A 58 -8.68 6.69 0.87
C TYR A 58 -8.81 6.42 -0.64
N PRO A 59 -9.55 7.27 -1.38
CA PRO A 59 -9.82 7.05 -2.80
C PRO A 59 -8.58 7.01 -3.70
N SER A 60 -7.46 7.62 -3.28
CA SER A 60 -6.19 7.56 -4.03
C SER A 60 -5.53 6.17 -4.01
N ALA A 61 -6.04 5.23 -3.19
CA ALA A 61 -5.58 3.85 -3.15
C ALA A 61 -6.13 3.04 -4.34
N ILE A 62 -5.38 2.98 -5.43
CA ILE A 62 -5.84 2.38 -6.69
C ILE A 62 -5.64 0.86 -6.78
N ALA A 63 -4.73 0.29 -5.99
CA ALA A 63 -4.49 -1.16 -6.00
C ALA A 63 -3.74 -1.66 -4.75
N TYR A 64 -3.84 -2.96 -4.51
CA TYR A 64 -3.05 -3.67 -3.50
C TYR A 64 -2.10 -4.69 -4.14
N THR A 65 -1.12 -5.12 -3.36
CA THR A 65 -0.14 -6.13 -3.78
C THR A 65 -0.22 -7.38 -2.90
N ARG A 66 0.53 -8.41 -3.29
CA ARG A 66 0.84 -9.55 -2.41
C ARG A 66 1.34 -9.13 -1.04
N ASN A 67 2.13 -8.04 -0.97
CA ASN A 67 2.69 -7.55 0.27
C ASN A 67 1.59 -6.93 1.15
N SER A 68 0.63 -6.20 0.56
CA SER A 68 -0.54 -5.68 1.29
C SER A 68 -1.32 -6.81 1.96
N GLN A 69 -1.60 -7.89 1.23
CA GLN A 69 -2.29 -9.06 1.78
C GLN A 69 -1.49 -9.72 2.91
N ARG A 70 -0.16 -9.83 2.76
CA ARG A 70 0.73 -10.40 3.78
C ARG A 70 0.82 -9.55 5.04
N TYR A 71 0.95 -8.23 4.90
CA TYR A 71 1.02 -7.32 6.04
C TYR A 71 -0.33 -7.20 6.74
N PHE A 72 -1.44 -7.19 6.00
CA PHE A 72 -2.78 -7.29 6.59
C PHE A 72 -2.95 -8.59 7.39
N ARG A 73 -2.60 -9.74 6.80
CA ARG A 73 -2.66 -11.02 7.50
C ARG A 73 -1.77 -11.03 8.74
N ARG A 74 -0.58 -10.43 8.67
CA ARG A 74 0.30 -10.29 9.84
C ARG A 74 -0.34 -9.42 10.92
N LEU A 75 -0.95 -8.29 10.53
CA LEU A 75 -1.60 -7.34 11.42
C LEU A 75 -2.75 -7.99 12.21
N ILE A 76 -3.60 -8.77 11.56
CA ILE A 76 -4.75 -9.41 12.24
C ILE A 76 -4.36 -10.60 13.13
N ASN A 77 -3.12 -11.08 13.05
CA ASN A 77 -2.59 -12.18 13.88
C ASN A 77 -1.47 -11.70 14.81
N LEU A 78 -1.29 -10.39 14.97
CA LEU A 78 -0.19 -9.80 15.74
C LEU A 78 -0.56 -9.74 17.22
N GLU A 79 0.20 -10.44 18.05
CA GLU A 79 0.00 -10.44 19.51
C GLU A 79 0.88 -9.42 20.23
N ASN A 80 2.02 -9.03 19.65
CA ASN A 80 2.97 -8.09 20.25
C ASN A 80 2.68 -6.64 19.82
N PRO A 81 2.27 -5.75 20.76
CA PRO A 81 1.96 -4.35 20.45
C PRO A 81 3.11 -3.55 19.85
N GLN A 82 4.37 -3.91 20.16
CA GLN A 82 5.55 -3.20 19.66
C GLN A 82 5.71 -3.29 18.14
N HIS A 83 5.07 -4.27 17.49
CA HIS A 83 5.16 -4.50 16.05
C HIS A 83 3.95 -3.98 15.26
N ILE A 84 2.90 -3.50 15.94
CA ILE A 84 1.65 -3.07 15.29
C ILE A 84 1.92 -1.88 14.37
N TRP A 85 2.48 -0.79 14.89
CA TRP A 85 2.74 0.43 14.11
C TRP A 85 3.62 0.20 12.90
N LYS A 86 4.69 -0.60 13.06
CA LYS A 86 5.57 -0.99 11.96
C LYS A 86 4.83 -1.79 10.89
N THR A 87 3.93 -2.68 11.30
CA THR A 87 3.16 -3.51 10.37
C THR A 87 2.08 -2.70 9.65
N ILE A 88 1.45 -1.74 10.34
CA ILE A 88 0.54 -0.76 9.72
C ILE A 88 1.30 0.06 8.67
N ALA A 89 2.47 0.61 9.02
CA ALA A 89 3.28 1.37 8.07
C ALA A 89 3.62 0.55 6.82
N PHE A 90 4.07 -0.71 6.99
CA PHE A 90 4.34 -1.58 5.85
C PHE A 90 3.10 -1.96 5.05
N LEU A 91 1.96 -2.15 5.70
CA LEU A 91 0.68 -2.35 5.02
C LEU A 91 0.37 -1.14 4.13
N ILE A 92 0.41 0.07 4.68
CA ILE A 92 0.15 1.33 3.95
C ILE A 92 1.13 1.48 2.78
N PHE A 93 2.43 1.40 3.02
CA PHE A 93 3.44 1.57 1.94
C PHE A 93 3.45 0.45 0.90
N SER A 94 2.78 -0.67 1.15
CA SER A 94 2.60 -1.74 0.17
C SER A 94 1.36 -1.56 -0.72
N ILE A 95 0.46 -0.64 -0.38
CA ILE A 95 -0.68 -0.24 -1.21
C ILE A 95 -0.15 0.71 -2.29
N ARG A 96 -0.74 0.64 -3.49
CA ARG A 96 -0.43 1.53 -4.60
C ARG A 96 -1.36 2.74 -4.55
N PHE A 97 -0.78 3.92 -4.35
CA PHE A 97 -1.47 5.19 -4.47
C PHE A 97 -1.14 5.87 -5.80
N ASP A 98 -2.09 6.63 -6.34
CA ASP A 98 -1.87 7.49 -7.51
C ASP A 98 -1.47 8.93 -7.13
N SER A 99 -1.83 9.34 -5.92
CA SER A 99 -1.63 10.67 -5.34
C SER A 99 -1.55 10.56 -3.81
N GLU A 100 -0.97 11.56 -3.15
CA GLU A 100 -0.82 11.53 -1.71
C GLU A 100 -2.19 11.39 -1.03
N PRO A 101 -2.38 10.39 -0.15
CA PRO A 101 -3.65 10.23 0.55
C PRO A 101 -3.88 11.42 1.49
N LYS A 102 -5.05 12.05 1.37
CA LYS A 102 -5.46 13.11 2.30
C LYS A 102 -5.41 12.61 3.75
N PRO A 103 -5.08 13.48 4.72
CA PRO A 103 -5.22 13.17 6.13
C PRO A 103 -6.64 12.73 6.46
N TYR A 104 -6.76 11.77 7.40
CA TYR A 104 -8.06 11.22 7.81
C TYR A 104 -9.05 12.29 8.29
N ASP A 105 -8.55 13.29 9.01
CA ASP A 105 -9.39 14.36 9.56
C ASP A 105 -9.99 15.26 8.47
N GLU A 106 -9.28 15.45 7.36
CA GLU A 106 -9.76 16.21 6.19
C GLU A 106 -10.81 15.42 5.41
N LEU A 107 -10.62 14.10 5.27
CA LEU A 107 -11.58 13.22 4.58
C LEU A 107 -12.94 13.16 5.26
N ARG A 108 -12.99 13.25 6.59
CA ARG A 108 -14.27 13.29 7.32
C ARG A 108 -14.95 14.64 7.28
N GLN A 109 -14.22 15.74 7.16
CA GLN A 109 -14.86 17.06 7.00
C GLN A 109 -15.68 17.12 5.71
N ASP A 110 -15.21 16.51 4.63
CA ASP A 110 -15.92 16.39 3.35
C ASP A 110 -17.25 15.59 3.46
N LEU A 111 -17.43 14.76 4.49
CA LEU A 111 -18.66 13.97 4.73
C LEU A 111 -19.72 14.70 5.57
N TYR A 112 -19.33 15.78 6.26
CA TYR A 112 -20.22 16.58 7.12
C TYR A 112 -20.57 17.95 6.53
N SER A 113 -20.10 18.25 5.32
CA SER A 113 -20.39 19.47 4.56
C SER A 113 -21.48 19.28 3.51
#